data_AF-A0A517ZRM7-F1
#
_entry.id   AF-A0A517ZRM7-F1
#
_cell.length_a   1.000
_cell.length_b   1.000
_cell.length_c   1.000
_cell.angle_alpha   90.00
_cell.angle_beta   90.00
_cell.angle_gamma   90.00
#
_symmetry.space_group_name_H-M   'P 1'
#
loop_
_entity.id
_entity.type
_entity.pdbx_description
1 polymer ?
#
loop_
_entity_poly.entity_id
_entity_poly.type
_entity_poly.pdbx_seq_one_letter_code
_entity_poly.pdbx_strand_id
1 'polypeptide(L)'
;MQPFSFQCPHCAALLRVKDSTLVGREVPCPDCGEAFRLAYDGQHVSILDVPSVTSENAPTEQALAPTHAHATAATMDDEGAGNADWWKEPHVIAWAVAAVFGICMAVVIATDSAPSRVENVAATKAALAAAPKEKAPDVPLENDEGDKDESGENNDNVEPTLSLLDAPGVDAKGQLTRLGQLIQQQRQNTGHFPLGTRGSGEPTERFSWLAHLSAQSSGRELAPRWDQSWSDVVNQRFVRRRMPVFLNPDLEQLVGENGFPASHFVGIAGVGDDAATLPVSHERAGVFGYDRKTTEADVKDGLAQTMMVAGVQSRLGSWAAGGPATVRGFVDEPYINGPDGFGSGQEDGMWVLMADGSVKFHSTQTDAAILRSEAAMTDAYYREHPPQVIAANEEPVKDKTTEEKEGDETPPANDVSIDELTQIVDEIAETEKQQRAEKEAAAKPPPLTDKQIHARLDQPVLRYRSGDGATFGPVFEELAEMVAVPLDYDVRRWKDEKKIWDHPVQLEYEDVTVGEVFEQLLESVGLGATIGGGKIVIREVNKK
;
A
#
# COMPACT_ATOMS: atom_id res chain seq x y z
N MET A 1 -8.57 9.58 18.59
CA MET A 1 -7.93 10.27 19.74
C MET A 1 -6.45 10.39 19.41
N GLN A 2 -5.85 11.59 19.49
CA GLN A 2 -4.42 11.73 19.19
C GLN A 2 -3.59 10.99 20.26
N PRO A 3 -2.50 10.31 19.87
CA PRO A 3 -1.62 9.65 20.84
C PRO A 3 -0.93 10.70 21.70
N PHE A 4 -1.21 10.69 23.01
CA PHE A 4 -0.63 11.62 23.96
C PHE A 4 0.59 10.99 24.66
N SER A 5 1.55 11.84 25.00
CA SER A 5 2.82 11.45 25.62
C SER A 5 2.91 12.02 27.03
N PHE A 6 3.42 11.26 27.99
CA PHE A 6 3.65 11.71 29.37
C PHE A 6 4.89 11.04 29.97
N GLN A 7 5.40 11.57 31.08
CA GLN A 7 6.51 10.95 31.80
C GLN A 7 5.97 10.02 32.90
N CYS A 8 6.53 8.82 33.00
CA CYS A 8 6.21 7.90 34.10
C CYS A 8 6.52 8.57 35.45
N PRO A 9 5.61 8.55 36.44
CA PRO A 9 5.84 9.20 37.74
C PRO A 9 6.95 8.51 38.55
N HIS A 10 7.26 7.23 38.26
CA HIS A 10 8.24 6.44 39.01
C HIS A 10 9.66 6.54 38.44
N CYS A 11 9.83 6.55 37.11
CA CYS A 11 11.16 6.53 36.47
C CYS A 11 11.41 7.66 35.47
N ALA A 12 10.45 8.55 35.25
CA ALA A 12 10.48 9.65 34.28
C ALA A 12 10.62 9.24 32.79
N ALA A 13 10.48 7.95 32.46
CA ALA A 13 10.47 7.50 31.07
C ALA A 13 9.29 8.10 30.28
N LEU A 14 9.54 8.51 29.03
CA LEU A 14 8.53 9.10 28.17
C LEU A 14 7.65 8.00 27.55
N LEU A 15 6.42 7.88 28.04
CA LEU A 15 5.44 6.89 27.60
C LEU A 15 4.45 7.51 26.61
N ARG A 16 4.02 6.72 25.61
CA ARG A 16 3.02 7.13 24.62
C ARG A 16 1.88 6.13 24.58
N VAL A 17 0.66 6.60 24.86
CA VAL A 17 -0.53 5.75 24.90
C VAL A 17 -1.39 6.03 23.66
N LYS A 18 -1.61 4.99 22.85
CA LYS A 18 -2.44 5.05 21.63
C LYS A 18 -3.90 4.65 21.88
N ASP A 19 -4.17 3.89 22.93
CA ASP A 19 -5.48 3.27 23.19
C ASP A 19 -6.15 3.89 24.43
N SER A 20 -7.33 4.48 24.22
CA SER A 20 -8.13 5.09 25.29
C SER A 20 -8.82 4.06 26.19
N THR A 21 -8.87 2.78 25.80
CA THR A 21 -9.41 1.71 26.66
C THR A 21 -8.57 1.44 27.90
N LEU A 22 -7.34 1.97 27.95
CA LEU A 22 -6.46 1.92 29.11
C LEU A 22 -6.80 2.97 30.19
N VAL A 23 -7.65 3.95 29.87
CA VAL A 23 -8.15 4.91 30.87
C VAL A 23 -8.95 4.18 31.94
N GLY A 24 -8.59 4.41 33.21
CA GLY A 24 -9.18 3.75 34.37
C GLY A 24 -8.59 2.37 34.71
N ARG A 25 -7.63 1.86 33.92
CA ARG A 25 -6.91 0.60 34.20
C ARG A 25 -5.52 0.86 34.77
N GLU A 26 -5.01 -0.10 35.52
CA GLU A 26 -3.60 -0.13 35.95
C GLU A 26 -2.74 -0.62 34.79
N VAL A 27 -1.76 0.19 34.41
CA VAL A 27 -0.81 -0.13 33.34
C VAL A 27 0.59 -0.18 33.96
N PRO A 28 1.33 -1.30 33.82
CA PRO A 28 2.71 -1.37 34.26
C PRO A 28 3.60 -0.55 33.31
N CYS A 29 4.50 0.25 33.86
CA CYS A 29 5.51 0.94 33.07
C CYS A 29 6.46 -0.10 32.42
N PRO A 30 6.72 -0.05 31.10
CA PRO A 30 7.63 -0.99 30.45
C PRO A 30 9.08 -0.87 30.93
N ASP A 31 9.48 0.31 31.43
CA ASP A 31 10.85 0.56 31.86
C ASP A 31 11.11 0.17 33.32
N CYS A 32 10.19 0.48 34.25
CA CYS A 32 10.40 0.22 35.68
C CYS A 32 9.46 -0.83 36.30
N GLY A 33 8.42 -1.28 35.58
CA GLY A 33 7.45 -2.27 36.06
C GLY A 33 6.41 -1.75 37.06
N GLU A 34 6.58 -0.55 37.62
CA GLU A 34 5.60 0.04 38.54
C GLU A 34 4.29 0.38 37.83
N ALA A 35 3.17 0.07 38.48
CA ALA A 35 1.83 0.29 37.94
C ALA A 35 1.30 1.69 38.25
N PHE A 36 0.71 2.33 37.25
CA PHE A 36 0.03 3.63 37.42
C PHE A 36 -1.35 3.59 36.75
N ARG A 37 -2.24 4.52 37.12
CA ARG A 37 -3.58 4.65 36.51
C ARG A 37 -3.70 5.92 35.67
N LEU A 38 -4.31 5.76 34.50
CA LEU A 38 -4.64 6.88 33.62
C LEU A 38 -6.05 7.40 33.94
N ALA A 39 -6.19 8.69 34.20
CA ALA A 39 -7.47 9.38 34.34
C ALA A 39 -7.69 10.32 33.16
N TYR A 40 -8.94 10.43 32.68
CA TYR A 40 -9.32 11.37 31.63
C TYR A 40 -10.35 12.35 32.19
N ASP A 41 -10.05 13.65 32.13
CA ASP A 41 -10.92 14.72 32.65
C ASP A 41 -11.85 15.33 31.59
N GLY A 42 -11.86 14.77 30.37
CA GLY A 42 -12.63 15.28 29.23
C GLY A 42 -11.82 16.15 28.27
N GLN A 43 -10.65 16.66 28.67
CA GLN A 43 -9.72 17.39 27.78
C GLN A 43 -8.29 16.84 27.82
N HIS A 44 -7.85 16.30 28.96
CA HIS A 44 -6.48 15.83 29.18
C HIS A 44 -6.49 14.47 29.88
N VAL A 45 -5.45 13.67 29.58
CA VAL A 45 -5.15 12.46 30.35
C VAL A 45 -4.12 12.83 31.41
N SER A 46 -4.45 12.58 32.67
CA SER A 46 -3.59 12.78 33.83
C SER A 46 -3.26 11.44 34.49
N ILE A 47 -2.12 11.37 35.17
CA ILE A 47 -1.68 10.17 35.89
C ILE A 47 -2.13 10.32 37.34
N LEU A 48 -2.84 9.31 37.84
CA LEU A 48 -3.11 9.17 39.27
C LEU A 48 -2.10 8.16 39.83
N ASP A 49 -1.26 8.62 40.75
CA ASP A 49 -0.41 7.72 41.53
C ASP A 49 -1.31 6.78 42.33
N VAL A 50 -1.13 5.48 42.11
CA VAL A 50 -1.72 4.46 42.97
C VAL A 50 -0.81 4.37 44.19
N PRO A 51 -1.29 4.64 45.41
CA PRO A 51 -0.47 4.48 46.60
C PRO A 51 0.02 3.04 46.66
N SER A 52 1.34 2.87 46.66
CA SER A 52 2.00 1.57 46.75
C SER A 52 1.47 0.86 47.99
N VAL A 53 0.70 -0.22 47.80
CA VAL A 53 0.29 -1.08 48.91
C VAL A 53 1.56 -1.76 49.40
N THR A 54 2.18 -1.19 50.42
CA THR A 54 3.28 -1.84 51.15
C THR A 54 2.78 -3.17 51.67
N SER A 55 3.24 -4.25 51.05
CA SER A 55 3.07 -5.63 51.49
C SER A 55 3.82 -5.82 52.82
N GLU A 56 3.19 -5.40 53.92
CA GLU A 56 3.58 -5.77 55.28
C GLU A 56 3.05 -7.19 55.56
N ASN A 57 3.89 -8.20 55.32
CA ASN A 57 3.69 -9.55 55.85
C ASN A 57 4.93 -9.93 56.66
N ALA A 58 4.89 -9.64 57.96
CA ALA A 58 5.71 -10.28 59.00
C ALA A 58 4.76 -10.81 60.11
N PRO A 59 5.00 -12.01 60.69
CA PRO A 59 4.04 -12.66 61.58
C PRO A 59 4.42 -12.51 63.06
N THR A 60 3.55 -11.96 63.92
CA THR A 60 3.58 -12.10 65.40
C THR A 60 2.22 -11.61 65.94
N GLU A 61 1.31 -12.50 66.34
CA GLU A 61 1.03 -12.96 67.72
C GLU A 61 0.02 -12.08 68.49
N GLN A 62 -0.82 -12.76 69.27
CA GLN A 62 -2.11 -12.36 69.84
C GLN A 62 -2.04 -11.22 70.88
N ALA A 63 -3.08 -10.37 70.95
CA ALA A 63 -3.93 -10.20 72.15
C ALA A 63 -4.90 -8.99 72.11
N LEU A 64 -6.16 -9.30 72.47
CA LEU A 64 -7.18 -8.52 73.21
C LEU A 64 -7.75 -7.17 72.67
N ALA A 65 -9.09 -7.18 72.52
CA ALA A 65 -10.06 -6.08 72.47
C ALA A 65 -10.18 -5.32 73.84
N PRO A 66 -11.12 -4.36 74.09
CA PRO A 66 -12.23 -3.79 73.27
C PRO A 66 -12.26 -2.21 73.33
N THR A 67 -13.18 -1.39 72.80
CA THR A 67 -14.65 -1.30 73.00
C THR A 67 -15.17 0.02 72.36
N HIS A 68 -16.46 0.02 71.94
CA HIS A 68 -17.41 1.16 71.77
C HIS A 68 -17.25 2.13 70.58
N ALA A 69 -18.30 2.68 69.93
CA ALA A 69 -19.76 2.47 69.88
C ALA A 69 -20.38 3.49 68.88
N HIS A 70 -21.55 3.16 68.31
CA HIS A 70 -22.60 4.02 67.68
C HIS A 70 -22.20 4.84 66.40
N ALA A 71 -23.02 4.96 65.34
CA ALA A 71 -24.47 5.13 65.28
C ALA A 71 -25.12 4.73 63.93
N THR A 72 -26.39 4.32 64.04
CA THR A 72 -27.59 4.42 63.16
C THR A 72 -27.59 5.51 62.07
N ALA A 73 -28.35 5.50 60.96
CA ALA A 73 -29.35 4.62 60.33
C ALA A 73 -29.80 5.27 58.98
N ALA A 74 -30.69 4.57 58.26
CA ALA A 74 -31.56 4.95 57.12
C ALA A 74 -31.05 4.52 55.72
N THR A 75 -31.43 3.33 55.21
CA THR A 75 -32.70 2.91 54.57
C THR A 75 -33.01 3.63 53.25
N MET A 76 -32.79 2.92 52.13
CA MET A 76 -33.61 3.01 50.92
C MET A 76 -33.78 1.59 50.40
N ASP A 77 -35.02 1.12 50.45
CA ASP A 77 -35.49 -0.14 49.90
C ASP A 77 -35.51 -0.04 48.36
N ASP A 78 -34.96 -1.05 47.68
CA ASP A 78 -35.20 -1.28 46.25
C ASP A 78 -35.59 -2.74 46.03
N GLU A 79 -36.74 -2.91 45.38
CA GLU A 79 -37.47 -4.16 45.25
C GLU A 79 -36.94 -5.00 44.08
N GLY A 80 -36.40 -6.17 44.41
CA GLY A 80 -36.81 -7.44 43.80
C GLY A 80 -36.73 -7.61 42.28
N ALA A 81 -35.52 -7.86 41.76
CA ALA A 81 -35.33 -8.69 40.56
C ALA A 81 -34.53 -9.94 40.94
N GLY A 82 -35.26 -11.01 41.28
CA GLY A 82 -34.69 -12.31 41.63
C GLY A 82 -34.06 -13.00 40.41
N ASN A 83 -32.82 -12.63 40.10
CA ASN A 83 -31.98 -13.39 39.18
C ASN A 83 -31.38 -14.56 39.98
N ALA A 84 -32.06 -15.71 39.92
CA ALA A 84 -31.58 -16.94 40.53
C ALA A 84 -30.23 -17.33 39.91
N ASP A 85 -29.18 -17.36 40.73
CA ASP A 85 -27.81 -17.70 40.37
C ASP A 85 -27.61 -19.22 40.16
N TRP A 86 -28.52 -19.87 39.43
CA TRP A 86 -28.55 -21.33 39.25
C TRP A 86 -27.35 -21.89 38.46
N TRP A 87 -26.70 -21.06 37.65
CA TRP A 87 -25.47 -21.36 36.91
C TRP A 87 -24.20 -21.49 37.77
N LYS A 88 -24.23 -21.11 39.06
CA LYS A 88 -23.07 -21.23 39.95
C LYS A 88 -22.94 -22.60 40.62
N GLU A 89 -23.91 -23.49 40.44
CA GLU A 89 -23.82 -24.83 40.99
C GLU A 89 -22.82 -25.68 40.17
N PRO A 90 -21.81 -26.30 40.81
CA PRO A 90 -20.71 -26.97 40.12
C PRO A 90 -21.16 -28.14 39.22
N HIS A 91 -22.34 -28.72 39.48
CA HIS A 91 -22.89 -29.75 38.62
C HIS A 91 -23.46 -29.19 37.31
N VAL A 92 -24.00 -27.97 37.29
CA VAL A 92 -24.49 -27.32 36.04
C VAL A 92 -23.33 -27.04 35.09
N ILE A 93 -22.19 -26.60 35.63
CA ILE A 93 -20.95 -26.39 34.86
C ILE A 93 -20.44 -27.73 34.31
N ALA A 94 -20.46 -28.80 35.10
CA ALA A 94 -20.03 -30.12 34.66
C ALA A 94 -20.89 -30.68 33.51
N TRP A 95 -22.21 -30.50 33.56
CA TRP A 95 -23.12 -30.89 32.47
C TRP A 95 -22.91 -30.06 31.20
N ALA A 96 -22.67 -28.75 31.33
CA ALA A 96 -22.38 -27.89 30.18
C ALA A 96 -21.10 -28.31 29.46
N VAL A 97 -20.03 -28.61 30.20
CA VAL A 97 -18.75 -29.08 29.63
C VAL A 97 -18.92 -30.43 28.93
N ALA A 98 -19.66 -31.36 29.54
CA ALA A 98 -19.93 -32.67 28.93
C ALA A 98 -20.73 -32.57 27.62
N ALA A 99 -21.71 -31.65 27.56
CA ALA A 99 -22.50 -31.42 26.36
C ALA A 99 -21.65 -30.87 25.19
N VAL A 100 -20.76 -29.91 25.48
CA VAL A 100 -19.83 -29.37 24.45
C VAL A 100 -18.90 -30.46 23.93
N PHE A 101 -18.36 -31.30 24.82
CA PHE A 101 -17.46 -32.39 24.42
C PHE A 101 -18.17 -33.43 23.55
N GLY A 102 -19.43 -33.76 23.85
CA GLY A 102 -20.27 -34.63 23.04
C GLY A 102 -20.54 -34.08 21.64
N ILE A 103 -20.81 -32.78 21.53
CA ILE A 103 -21.02 -32.10 20.24
C ILE A 103 -19.74 -32.14 19.40
N CYS A 104 -18.58 -31.81 19.98
CA CYS A 104 -17.30 -31.88 19.28
C CYS A 104 -17.00 -33.30 18.77
N MET A 105 -17.26 -34.32 19.58
CA MET A 105 -17.02 -35.71 19.15
C MET A 105 -17.97 -36.15 18.03
N ALA A 106 -19.24 -35.73 18.07
CA ALA A 106 -20.20 -36.02 17.01
C ALA A 106 -19.81 -35.37 15.67
N VAL A 107 -19.26 -34.15 15.70
CA VAL A 107 -18.75 -33.46 14.50
C VAL A 107 -17.56 -34.22 13.91
N VAL A 108 -16.61 -34.67 14.72
CA VAL A 108 -15.45 -35.45 14.25
C VAL A 108 -15.89 -36.75 13.58
N ILE A 109 -16.84 -37.48 14.18
CA ILE A 109 -17.37 -38.74 13.61
C ILE A 109 -18.13 -38.48 12.30
N ALA A 110 -18.88 -37.38 12.21
CA ALA A 110 -19.61 -37.01 11.00
C ALA A 110 -18.67 -36.58 9.85
N THR A 111 -17.53 -35.97 10.16
CA THR A 111 -16.55 -35.58 9.14
C THR A 111 -15.71 -36.75 8.63
N ASP A 112 -15.49 -37.78 9.44
CA ASP A 112 -14.64 -38.93 9.08
C ASP A 112 -15.40 -40.02 8.29
N SER A 113 -16.74 -39.93 8.23
CA SER A 113 -17.59 -40.89 7.51
C SER A 113 -18.01 -40.45 6.10
N ALA A 114 -17.49 -39.33 5.61
CA ALA A 114 -17.72 -38.90 4.22
C ALA A 114 -16.79 -39.65 3.24
N PRO A 115 -17.32 -40.44 2.28
CA PRO A 115 -16.49 -41.13 1.30
C PRO A 115 -15.71 -40.15 0.43
N SER A 116 -14.42 -40.44 0.24
CA SER A 116 -13.47 -39.60 -0.47
C SER A 116 -13.91 -39.32 -1.92
N ARG A 117 -13.95 -38.03 -2.27
CA ARG A 117 -14.47 -37.47 -3.53
C ARG A 117 -13.63 -37.79 -4.78
N VAL A 118 -12.72 -38.78 -4.71
CA VAL A 118 -11.74 -39.09 -5.76
C VAL A 118 -12.29 -40.09 -6.79
N GLU A 119 -13.34 -40.85 -6.50
CA GLU A 119 -13.89 -41.84 -7.46
C GLU A 119 -14.88 -41.26 -8.49
N ASN A 120 -15.43 -40.06 -8.29
CA ASN A 120 -16.47 -39.50 -9.17
C ASN A 120 -15.98 -38.70 -10.39
N VAL A 121 -14.66 -38.55 -10.57
CA VAL A 121 -14.11 -37.84 -11.75
C VAL A 121 -13.79 -38.80 -12.90
N ALA A 122 -13.61 -40.10 -12.61
CA ALA A 122 -13.33 -41.10 -13.65
C ALA A 122 -14.57 -41.52 -14.45
N ALA A 123 -15.77 -41.47 -13.85
CA ALA A 123 -17.01 -41.90 -14.49
C ALA A 123 -17.58 -40.85 -15.49
N THR A 124 -17.37 -39.56 -15.25
CA THR A 124 -17.90 -38.48 -16.09
C THR A 124 -17.12 -38.30 -17.39
N LYS A 125 -15.85 -38.72 -17.44
CA LYS A 125 -15.01 -38.63 -18.64
C LYS A 125 -15.30 -39.73 -19.67
N ALA A 126 -15.94 -40.82 -19.28
CA ALA A 126 -16.34 -41.91 -20.18
C ALA A 126 -17.70 -41.66 -20.87
N ALA A 127 -18.55 -40.78 -20.32
CA ALA A 127 -19.90 -40.52 -20.85
C ALA A 127 -19.96 -39.41 -21.92
N LEU A 128 -18.90 -38.60 -22.10
CA LEU A 128 -18.88 -37.51 -23.10
C LEU A 128 -18.34 -37.92 -24.49
N ALA A 129 -17.90 -39.17 -24.66
CA ALA A 129 -17.31 -39.66 -25.92
C ALA A 129 -18.32 -40.33 -26.88
N ALA A 130 -19.62 -40.33 -26.56
CA ALA A 130 -20.65 -40.99 -27.38
C ALA A 130 -21.91 -40.12 -27.50
N ALA A 131 -21.86 -39.09 -28.33
CA ALA A 131 -23.06 -38.42 -28.84
C ALA A 131 -22.99 -38.32 -30.38
N PRO A 132 -24.05 -38.68 -31.13
CA PRO A 132 -24.04 -38.70 -32.59
C PRO A 132 -24.25 -37.30 -33.18
N LYS A 133 -23.57 -37.05 -34.32
CA LYS A 133 -23.68 -35.84 -35.14
C LYS A 133 -25.10 -35.67 -35.67
N GLU A 134 -25.77 -34.59 -35.28
CA GLU A 134 -27.03 -34.15 -35.87
C GLU A 134 -26.77 -33.01 -36.87
N LYS A 135 -27.35 -33.12 -38.07
CA LYS A 135 -27.22 -32.20 -39.20
C LYS A 135 -27.99 -30.90 -38.93
N ALA A 136 -27.33 -29.76 -39.07
CA ALA A 136 -27.97 -28.46 -39.19
C ALA A 136 -28.40 -28.17 -40.65
N PRO A 137 -29.46 -27.37 -40.88
CA PRO A 137 -30.01 -27.11 -42.21
C PRO A 137 -29.33 -25.94 -42.94
N ASP A 138 -29.36 -26.03 -44.27
CA ASP A 138 -28.87 -25.06 -45.25
C ASP A 138 -29.52 -23.68 -45.12
N VAL A 139 -28.69 -22.63 -45.08
CA VAL A 139 -29.07 -21.24 -45.38
C VAL A 139 -28.12 -20.73 -46.48
N PRO A 140 -28.62 -20.12 -47.58
CA PRO A 140 -27.79 -19.73 -48.70
C PRO A 140 -27.01 -18.45 -48.38
N LEU A 141 -25.68 -18.51 -48.56
CA LEU A 141 -24.82 -17.33 -48.63
C LEU A 141 -24.83 -16.79 -50.06
N GLU A 142 -25.24 -15.54 -50.21
CA GLU A 142 -24.97 -14.74 -51.39
C GLU A 142 -23.48 -14.43 -51.46
N ASN A 143 -22.95 -14.56 -52.67
CA ASN A 143 -21.58 -14.24 -53.03
C ASN A 143 -21.39 -12.73 -52.98
N ASP A 144 -20.30 -12.27 -52.34
CA ASP A 144 -19.66 -11.03 -52.72
C ASP A 144 -18.17 -11.30 -52.89
N GLU A 145 -17.74 -11.20 -54.15
CA GLU A 145 -16.34 -11.26 -54.58
C GLU A 145 -15.77 -9.85 -54.43
N GLY A 146 -14.71 -9.67 -53.63
CA GLY A 146 -14.07 -8.36 -53.53
C GLY A 146 -12.76 -8.38 -52.76
N ASP A 147 -11.67 -8.25 -53.53
CA ASP A 147 -10.34 -7.77 -53.16
C ASP A 147 -9.48 -8.54 -52.17
N LYS A 148 -8.54 -9.27 -52.79
CA LYS A 148 -7.17 -9.42 -52.33
C LYS A 148 -6.51 -8.06 -52.30
N ASP A 149 -6.00 -7.68 -51.13
CA ASP A 149 -4.67 -7.11 -50.89
C ASP A 149 -4.75 -6.37 -49.55
N GLU A 150 -4.07 -6.89 -48.53
CA GLU A 150 -3.19 -6.07 -47.70
C GLU A 150 -2.42 -6.95 -46.71
N SER A 151 -1.12 -6.66 -46.67
CA SER A 151 -0.07 -7.21 -45.84
C SER A 151 -0.46 -7.30 -44.36
N GLY A 152 -0.25 -8.47 -43.77
CA GLY A 152 -0.22 -8.63 -42.33
C GLY A 152 0.91 -7.81 -41.72
N GLU A 153 0.58 -6.65 -41.17
CA GLU A 153 1.37 -6.02 -40.13
C GLU A 153 1.19 -6.82 -38.85
N ASN A 154 2.25 -7.55 -38.48
CA ASN A 154 2.43 -8.05 -37.14
C ASN A 154 2.39 -6.87 -36.17
N ASN A 155 1.32 -6.79 -35.38
CA ASN A 155 1.19 -5.83 -34.30
C ASN A 155 1.98 -6.34 -33.08
N ASP A 156 3.31 -6.37 -33.19
CA ASP A 156 4.24 -6.77 -32.12
C ASP A 156 4.52 -5.62 -31.12
N ASN A 157 3.63 -4.62 -31.01
CA ASN A 157 3.90 -3.35 -30.32
C ASN A 157 3.25 -3.21 -28.92
N VAL A 158 2.98 -4.32 -28.21
CA VAL A 158 2.33 -4.30 -26.88
C VAL A 158 3.34 -4.25 -25.71
N GLU A 159 4.61 -3.93 -25.96
CA GLU A 159 5.66 -3.85 -24.93
C GLU A 159 5.80 -2.54 -24.09
N PRO A 160 5.01 -1.44 -24.21
CA PRO A 160 5.32 -0.21 -23.47
C PRO A 160 4.90 -0.20 -21.99
N THR A 161 3.98 -1.08 -21.56
CA THR A 161 3.38 -0.95 -20.20
C THR A 161 4.26 -1.50 -19.08
N LEU A 162 5.07 -2.54 -19.34
CA LEU A 162 5.97 -3.12 -18.32
C LEU A 162 7.07 -2.14 -17.91
N SER A 163 7.65 -1.41 -18.87
CA SER A 163 8.75 -0.47 -18.60
C SER A 163 8.36 0.70 -17.69
N LEU A 164 7.06 1.03 -17.59
CA LEU A 164 6.58 2.14 -16.76
C LEU A 164 6.52 1.79 -15.27
N LEU A 165 6.41 0.51 -14.91
CA LEU A 165 6.35 0.07 -13.51
C LEU A 165 7.71 -0.01 -12.84
N ASP A 166 8.75 -0.36 -13.60
CA ASP A 166 10.04 -0.79 -13.05
C ASP A 166 11.01 0.37 -12.80
N ALA A 167 10.86 1.48 -13.53
CA ALA A 167 11.69 2.65 -13.30
C ALA A 167 11.11 3.48 -12.14
N PRO A 168 11.90 3.85 -11.12
CA PRO A 168 11.49 4.88 -10.17
C PRO A 168 11.45 6.25 -10.86
N GLY A 169 10.48 7.08 -10.49
CA GLY A 169 10.51 8.52 -10.78
C GLY A 169 11.63 9.19 -10.00
N VAL A 170 12.10 10.35 -10.47
CA VAL A 170 13.16 11.11 -9.80
C VAL A 170 12.65 11.81 -8.55
N ASP A 171 11.38 12.22 -8.57
CA ASP A 171 10.69 12.95 -7.49
C ASP A 171 9.19 12.55 -7.43
N ALA A 172 8.45 13.10 -6.45
CA ALA A 172 7.01 12.88 -6.31
C ALA A 172 6.20 13.24 -7.58
N LYS A 173 6.56 14.35 -8.26
CA LYS A 173 5.88 14.82 -9.47
C LYS A 173 6.03 13.83 -10.62
N GLY A 174 7.24 13.34 -10.85
CA GLY A 174 7.55 12.35 -11.86
C GLY A 174 6.81 11.04 -11.62
N GLN A 175 6.68 10.62 -10.36
CA GLN A 175 5.90 9.43 -10.02
C GLN A 175 4.40 9.61 -10.27
N LEU A 176 3.81 10.73 -9.85
CA LEU A 176 2.41 11.03 -10.14
C LEU A 176 2.14 11.11 -11.64
N THR A 177 3.10 11.63 -12.42
CA THR A 177 2.99 11.68 -13.89
C THR A 177 2.89 10.27 -14.49
N ARG A 178 3.75 9.34 -14.04
CA ARG A 178 3.73 7.93 -14.49
C ARG A 178 2.46 7.21 -14.06
N LEU A 179 2.06 7.39 -12.80
CA LEU A 179 0.82 6.83 -12.27
C LEU A 179 -0.40 7.37 -13.04
N GLY A 180 -0.38 8.65 -13.40
CA GLY A 180 -1.33 9.28 -14.29
C GLY A 180 -1.42 8.57 -15.63
N GLN A 181 -0.30 8.31 -16.30
CA GLN A 181 -0.28 7.58 -17.58
C GLN A 181 -0.93 6.19 -17.46
N LEU A 182 -0.66 5.43 -16.38
CA LEU A 182 -1.27 4.13 -16.14
C LEU A 182 -2.79 4.23 -15.96
N ILE A 183 -3.26 5.22 -15.18
CA ILE A 183 -4.69 5.45 -14.96
C ILE A 183 -5.38 5.87 -16.26
N GLN A 184 -4.75 6.75 -17.06
CA GLN A 184 -5.28 7.19 -18.34
C GLN A 184 -5.40 6.03 -19.33
N GLN A 185 -4.38 5.17 -19.42
CA GLN A 185 -4.41 3.97 -20.25
C GLN A 185 -5.57 3.04 -19.82
N GLN A 186 -5.74 2.80 -18.52
CA GLN A 186 -6.87 2.01 -18.03
C GLN A 186 -8.20 2.66 -18.40
N ARG A 187 -8.35 3.98 -18.21
CA ARG A 187 -9.58 4.70 -18.53
C ARG A 187 -9.93 4.62 -20.02
N GLN A 188 -8.94 4.74 -20.89
CA GLN A 188 -9.12 4.55 -22.34
C GLN A 188 -9.60 3.13 -22.67
N ASN A 189 -9.06 2.12 -21.97
CA ASN A 189 -9.41 0.71 -22.20
C ASN A 189 -10.80 0.33 -21.64
N THR A 190 -11.21 0.88 -20.50
CA THR A 190 -12.44 0.46 -19.81
C THR A 190 -13.57 1.47 -19.86
N GLY A 191 -13.30 2.71 -20.24
CA GLY A 191 -14.24 3.84 -20.24
C GLY A 191 -14.53 4.44 -18.86
N HIS A 192 -13.75 4.08 -17.83
CA HIS A 192 -13.95 4.57 -16.46
C HIS A 192 -12.65 4.60 -15.66
N PHE A 193 -12.59 5.43 -14.63
CA PHE A 193 -11.49 5.45 -13.67
C PHE A 193 -11.43 4.12 -12.88
N PRO A 194 -10.27 3.74 -12.31
CA PRO A 194 -10.16 2.53 -11.50
C PRO A 194 -11.13 2.54 -10.31
N LEU A 195 -11.74 1.38 -10.04
CA LEU A 195 -12.51 1.16 -8.81
C LEU A 195 -11.55 1.19 -7.62
N GLY A 196 -11.94 1.82 -6.51
CA GLY A 196 -11.10 1.95 -5.32
C GLY A 196 -10.75 0.60 -4.68
N THR A 197 -11.67 -0.36 -4.72
CA THR A 197 -11.44 -1.72 -4.23
C THR A 197 -11.95 -2.80 -5.19
N ARG A 198 -11.41 -4.02 -5.07
CA ARG A 198 -11.86 -5.21 -5.80
C ARG A 198 -11.73 -6.46 -4.93
N GLY A 199 -12.80 -7.25 -4.85
CA GLY A 199 -12.84 -8.50 -4.07
C GLY A 199 -14.12 -8.59 -3.25
N SER A 200 -14.20 -9.60 -2.38
CA SER A 200 -15.28 -9.78 -1.40
C SER A 200 -14.84 -9.35 0.01
N GLY A 201 -15.79 -9.18 0.92
CA GLY A 201 -15.52 -8.82 2.33
C GLY A 201 -15.53 -7.32 2.57
N GLU A 202 -14.93 -6.89 3.68
CA GLU A 202 -14.81 -5.47 4.02
C GLU A 202 -13.80 -4.75 3.12
N PRO A 203 -13.95 -3.44 2.85
CA PRO A 203 -13.03 -2.70 1.97
C PRO A 203 -11.55 -2.87 2.29
N THR A 204 -11.19 -3.03 3.57
CA THR A 204 -9.80 -3.24 4.05
C THR A 204 -9.26 -4.65 3.80
N GLU A 205 -10.11 -5.62 3.48
CA GLU A 205 -9.74 -7.00 3.13
C GLU A 205 -9.65 -7.20 1.61
N ARG A 206 -10.27 -6.30 0.84
CA ARG A 206 -10.25 -6.30 -0.62
C ARG A 206 -8.91 -5.80 -1.17
N PHE A 207 -8.64 -6.10 -2.43
CA PHE A 207 -7.53 -5.50 -3.14
C PHE A 207 -7.81 -4.04 -3.51
N SER A 208 -6.76 -3.22 -3.53
CA SER A 208 -6.80 -1.82 -3.95
C SER A 208 -6.89 -1.65 -5.48
N TRP A 209 -7.15 -0.41 -5.88
CA TRP A 209 -7.01 0.02 -7.27
C TRP A 209 -5.58 -0.08 -7.81
N LEU A 210 -4.56 0.12 -6.96
CA LEU A 210 -3.15 -0.05 -7.31
C LEU A 210 -2.81 -1.51 -7.60
N ALA A 211 -3.38 -2.45 -6.83
CA ALA A 211 -3.29 -3.88 -7.11
C ALA A 211 -3.87 -4.25 -8.47
N HIS A 212 -4.98 -3.63 -8.84
CA HIS A 212 -5.58 -3.85 -10.14
C HIS A 212 -4.67 -3.36 -11.28
N LEU A 213 -4.09 -2.15 -11.16
CA LEU A 213 -3.14 -1.62 -12.15
C LEU A 213 -1.88 -2.50 -12.27
N SER A 214 -1.32 -2.94 -11.15
CA SER A 214 -0.14 -3.82 -11.11
C SER A 214 -0.42 -5.18 -11.76
N ALA A 215 -1.58 -5.78 -11.49
CA ALA A 215 -1.95 -7.08 -12.05
C ALA A 215 -2.18 -7.04 -13.58
N GLN A 216 -2.69 -5.92 -14.11
CA GLN A 216 -2.87 -5.76 -15.57
C GLN A 216 -1.53 -5.67 -16.30
N SER A 217 -0.50 -5.14 -15.64
CA SER A 217 0.80 -4.86 -16.23
C SER A 217 1.83 -5.97 -15.96
N SER A 218 1.70 -6.73 -14.87
CA SER A 218 2.62 -7.83 -14.50
C SER A 218 2.45 -9.13 -15.30
N GLY A 219 1.51 -9.20 -16.26
CA GLY A 219 1.19 -10.44 -16.99
C GLY A 219 0.48 -11.51 -16.12
N ARG A 220 0.21 -12.69 -16.71
CA ARG A 220 -0.63 -13.74 -16.06
C ARG A 220 0.07 -14.52 -14.95
N GLU A 221 1.39 -14.49 -14.89
CA GLU A 221 2.18 -15.37 -14.02
C GLU A 221 2.10 -14.99 -12.53
N LEU A 222 1.80 -13.71 -12.25
CA LEU A 222 1.70 -13.18 -10.88
C LEU A 222 0.29 -12.65 -10.58
N ALA A 223 -0.74 -13.28 -11.14
CA ALA A 223 -2.12 -12.84 -10.90
C ALA A 223 -2.58 -13.21 -9.47
N PRO A 224 -3.10 -12.24 -8.68
CA PRO A 224 -3.62 -12.53 -7.35
C PRO A 224 -4.95 -13.31 -7.42
N ARG A 225 -5.27 -14.01 -6.34
CA ARG A 225 -6.58 -14.61 -6.08
C ARG A 225 -7.54 -13.53 -5.57
N TRP A 226 -8.25 -12.89 -6.52
CA TRP A 226 -9.24 -11.83 -6.23
C TRP A 226 -10.42 -12.28 -5.35
N ASP A 227 -10.65 -13.59 -5.24
CA ASP A 227 -11.65 -14.22 -4.38
C ASP A 227 -11.17 -14.38 -2.92
N GLN A 228 -9.92 -14.02 -2.62
CA GLN A 228 -9.32 -14.06 -1.28
C GLN A 228 -8.88 -12.67 -0.85
N SER A 229 -8.63 -12.50 0.46
CA SER A 229 -8.08 -11.26 1.01
C SER A 229 -6.72 -10.93 0.37
N TRP A 230 -6.41 -9.65 0.22
CA TRP A 230 -5.09 -9.23 -0.25
C TRP A 230 -3.95 -9.75 0.64
N SER A 231 -4.20 -9.90 1.95
CA SER A 231 -3.22 -10.36 2.93
C SER A 231 -3.18 -11.89 3.10
N ASP A 232 -4.03 -12.63 2.36
CA ASP A 232 -4.04 -14.09 2.41
C ASP A 232 -2.68 -14.68 1.99
N VAL A 233 -2.32 -15.83 2.57
CA VAL A 233 -1.06 -16.54 2.29
C VAL A 233 -0.88 -16.79 0.79
N VAL A 234 -1.97 -17.10 0.06
CA VAL A 234 -1.92 -17.34 -1.40
C VAL A 234 -1.53 -16.09 -2.19
N ASN A 235 -1.74 -14.90 -1.63
CA ASN A 235 -1.49 -13.61 -2.28
C ASN A 235 -0.17 -12.97 -1.83
N GLN A 236 0.55 -13.54 -0.87
CA GLN A 236 1.78 -12.98 -0.31
C GLN A 236 2.82 -12.69 -1.38
N ARG A 237 3.05 -13.63 -2.31
CA ARG A 237 4.01 -13.44 -3.43
C ARG A 237 3.66 -12.22 -4.28
N PHE A 238 2.38 -11.95 -4.52
CA PHE A 238 1.95 -10.79 -5.30
C PHE A 238 2.16 -9.49 -4.52
N VAL A 239 1.78 -9.47 -3.23
CA VAL A 239 1.70 -8.26 -2.40
C VAL A 239 3.04 -7.85 -1.79
N ARG A 240 3.94 -8.79 -1.50
CA ARG A 240 5.26 -8.50 -0.91
C ARG A 240 6.24 -7.83 -1.87
N ARG A 241 5.88 -7.74 -3.16
CA ARG A 241 6.66 -7.00 -4.13
C ARG A 241 6.63 -5.51 -3.82
N ARG A 242 7.81 -4.90 -3.87
CA ARG A 242 7.91 -3.44 -3.88
C ARG A 242 7.62 -2.94 -5.28
N MET A 243 6.77 -1.93 -5.37
CA MET A 243 6.37 -1.32 -6.63
C MET A 243 6.90 0.12 -6.66
N PRO A 244 8.05 0.38 -7.30
CA PRO A 244 8.67 1.71 -7.29
C PRO A 244 7.74 2.83 -7.76
N VAL A 245 6.86 2.56 -8.73
CA VAL A 245 5.86 3.53 -9.23
C VAL A 245 4.85 3.99 -8.16
N PHE A 246 4.66 3.23 -7.08
CA PHE A 246 3.75 3.57 -5.98
C PHE A 246 4.47 4.24 -4.80
N LEU A 247 5.78 4.45 -4.91
CA LEU A 247 6.62 5.03 -3.88
C LEU A 247 7.09 6.43 -4.29
N ASN A 248 6.89 7.39 -3.40
CA ASN A 248 7.54 8.68 -3.44
C ASN A 248 9.01 8.52 -3.00
N PRO A 249 10.01 8.84 -3.86
CA PRO A 249 11.43 8.72 -3.52
C PRO A 249 11.88 9.66 -2.40
N ASP A 250 11.11 10.72 -2.12
CA ASP A 250 11.41 11.69 -1.06
C ASP A 250 11.04 11.19 0.35
N LEU A 251 10.38 10.03 0.46
CA LEU A 251 9.96 9.44 1.73
C LEU A 251 10.77 8.18 2.06
N GLU A 252 11.35 8.15 3.26
CA GLU A 252 12.21 7.05 3.71
C GLU A 252 11.42 5.79 4.09
N GLN A 253 10.17 5.94 4.57
CA GLN A 253 9.37 4.81 5.06
C GLN A 253 8.80 4.00 3.90
N LEU A 254 9.33 2.81 3.61
CA LEU A 254 8.90 1.99 2.47
C LEU A 254 7.84 0.93 2.80
N VAL A 255 7.50 0.76 4.08
CA VAL A 255 6.61 -0.27 4.59
C VAL A 255 5.54 0.34 5.50
N GLY A 256 4.32 -0.20 5.42
CA GLY A 256 3.23 0.19 6.30
C GLY A 256 3.41 -0.37 7.72
N GLU A 257 2.53 0.03 8.65
CA GLU A 257 2.56 -0.45 10.05
C GLU A 257 2.39 -1.98 10.16
N ASN A 258 1.83 -2.62 9.14
CA ASN A 258 1.63 -4.07 9.06
C ASN A 258 2.79 -4.83 8.40
N GLY A 259 3.92 -4.17 8.10
CA GLY A 259 5.12 -4.79 7.52
C GLY A 259 5.03 -5.09 6.02
N PHE A 260 3.94 -4.73 5.34
CA PHE A 260 3.82 -4.87 3.89
C PHE A 260 4.34 -3.63 3.15
N PRO A 261 4.84 -3.77 1.90
CA PRO A 261 5.27 -2.63 1.09
C PRO A 261 4.17 -1.58 0.98
N ALA A 262 4.51 -0.34 1.31
CA ALA A 262 3.56 0.77 1.36
C ALA A 262 3.21 1.32 -0.04
N SER A 263 2.15 2.11 -0.11
CA SER A 263 2.02 3.14 -1.14
C SER A 263 2.14 4.53 -0.52
N HIS A 264 2.79 5.45 -1.24
CA HIS A 264 2.88 6.88 -0.90
C HIS A 264 1.83 7.71 -1.66
N PHE A 265 0.89 7.06 -2.35
CA PHE A 265 -0.14 7.72 -3.13
C PHE A 265 -1.50 7.09 -2.84
N VAL A 266 -2.53 7.92 -2.72
CA VAL A 266 -3.90 7.46 -2.48
C VAL A 266 -4.86 8.10 -3.46
N GLY A 267 -5.88 7.34 -3.87
CA GLY A 267 -7.00 7.87 -4.63
C GLY A 267 -7.85 8.79 -3.77
N ILE A 268 -8.25 9.93 -4.32
CA ILE A 268 -9.09 10.91 -3.63
C ILE A 268 -10.56 10.47 -3.68
N ALA A 269 -11.11 10.25 -2.49
CA ALA A 269 -12.47 9.76 -2.32
C ALA A 269 -13.54 10.85 -2.32
N GLY A 270 -13.11 12.10 -2.10
CA GLY A 270 -13.98 13.26 -1.91
C GLY A 270 -13.76 13.93 -0.56
N VAL A 271 -14.85 14.46 0.02
CA VAL A 271 -14.82 15.23 1.28
C VAL A 271 -15.60 14.52 2.38
N GLY A 272 -14.93 14.30 3.52
CA GLY A 272 -15.46 13.60 4.69
C GLY A 272 -15.01 12.13 4.79
N ASP A 273 -15.16 11.56 5.98
CA ASP A 273 -14.71 10.20 6.32
C ASP A 273 -15.53 9.12 5.57
N ASP A 274 -16.78 9.42 5.25
CA ASP A 274 -17.70 8.55 4.51
C ASP A 274 -17.56 8.63 2.98
N ALA A 275 -16.71 9.54 2.45
CA ALA A 275 -16.66 9.91 1.03
C ALA A 275 -16.46 8.72 0.07
N ALA A 276 -15.69 7.71 0.49
CA ALA A 276 -15.42 6.52 -0.31
C ALA A 276 -16.65 5.61 -0.51
N THR A 277 -17.67 5.75 0.34
CA THR A 277 -18.92 4.97 0.30
C THR A 277 -20.07 5.72 -0.37
N LEU A 278 -19.91 7.03 -0.59
CA LEU A 278 -20.94 7.86 -1.19
C LEU A 278 -21.25 7.41 -2.64
N PRO A 279 -22.51 7.55 -3.10
CA PRO A 279 -22.85 7.30 -4.49
C PRO A 279 -22.19 8.35 -5.41
N VAL A 280 -22.00 7.98 -6.68
CA VAL A 280 -21.33 8.83 -7.69
C VAL A 280 -21.97 10.20 -7.90
N SER A 281 -23.28 10.31 -7.64
CA SER A 281 -24.03 11.56 -7.78
C SER A 281 -23.96 12.47 -6.55
N HIS A 282 -23.27 12.08 -5.48
CA HIS A 282 -23.20 12.89 -4.27
C HIS A 282 -22.20 14.04 -4.46
N GLU A 283 -22.57 15.25 -4.03
CA GLU A 283 -21.73 16.46 -4.12
C GLU A 283 -20.37 16.37 -3.43
N ARG A 284 -20.19 15.45 -2.46
CA ARG A 284 -18.94 15.25 -1.73
C ARG A 284 -18.13 14.09 -2.29
N ALA A 285 -18.62 13.39 -3.31
CA ALA A 285 -17.92 12.25 -3.88
C ALA A 285 -16.79 12.73 -4.82
N GLY A 286 -15.60 12.18 -4.60
CA GLY A 286 -14.44 12.35 -5.47
C GLY A 286 -14.34 11.25 -6.52
N VAL A 287 -13.20 11.17 -7.23
CA VAL A 287 -13.02 10.23 -8.34
C VAL A 287 -13.07 8.77 -7.88
N PHE A 288 -12.44 8.43 -6.75
CA PHE A 288 -12.35 7.05 -6.26
C PHE A 288 -13.41 6.74 -5.21
N GLY A 289 -14.05 5.58 -5.29
CA GLY A 289 -14.85 5.03 -4.18
C GLY A 289 -14.64 3.52 -4.08
N TYR A 290 -14.99 2.92 -2.95
CA TYR A 290 -14.73 1.50 -2.72
C TYR A 290 -15.38 0.61 -3.78
N ASP A 291 -16.66 0.86 -4.06
CA ASP A 291 -17.47 0.13 -5.04
C ASP A 291 -17.95 1.02 -6.20
N ARG A 292 -17.54 2.29 -6.20
CA ARG A 292 -18.01 3.29 -7.14
C ARG A 292 -17.27 3.20 -8.47
N LYS A 293 -18.03 3.09 -9.57
CA LYS A 293 -17.54 3.22 -10.94
C LYS A 293 -17.74 4.65 -11.42
N THR A 294 -16.64 5.37 -11.58
CA THR A 294 -16.64 6.78 -12.02
C THR A 294 -16.19 6.89 -13.47
N THR A 295 -16.95 7.59 -14.30
CA THR A 295 -16.64 7.91 -15.70
C THR A 295 -16.22 9.37 -15.86
N GLU A 296 -15.67 9.76 -17.02
CA GLU A 296 -15.39 11.18 -17.31
C GLU A 296 -16.65 12.04 -17.23
N ALA A 297 -17.79 11.50 -17.67
CA ALA A 297 -19.05 12.21 -17.65
C ALA A 297 -19.54 12.52 -16.23
N ASP A 298 -19.07 11.78 -15.22
CA ASP A 298 -19.44 12.01 -13.81
C ASP A 298 -18.67 13.19 -13.18
N VAL A 299 -17.54 13.59 -13.76
CA VAL A 299 -16.71 14.72 -13.29
C VAL A 299 -17.24 16.03 -13.88
N LYS A 300 -18.13 16.70 -13.14
CA LYS A 300 -18.87 17.89 -13.64
C LYS A 300 -18.08 19.18 -13.56
N ASP A 301 -17.11 19.26 -12.65
CA ASP A 301 -16.30 20.48 -12.46
C ASP A 301 -15.11 20.56 -13.43
N GLY A 302 -14.94 19.53 -14.26
CA GLY A 302 -13.90 19.42 -15.28
C GLY A 302 -12.68 18.65 -14.81
N LEU A 303 -12.17 17.77 -15.68
CA LEU A 303 -11.07 16.85 -15.34
C LEU A 303 -9.79 17.55 -14.85
N ALA A 304 -9.50 18.75 -15.36
CA ALA A 304 -8.33 19.53 -14.97
C ALA A 304 -8.47 20.22 -13.60
N GLN A 305 -9.68 20.29 -13.05
CA GLN A 305 -9.99 20.94 -11.76
C GLN A 305 -10.36 19.93 -10.66
N THR A 306 -10.41 18.64 -10.98
CA THR A 306 -10.71 17.59 -9.99
C THR A 306 -9.45 16.81 -9.67
N MET A 307 -9.03 16.84 -8.40
CA MET A 307 -7.98 16.00 -7.86
C MET A 307 -8.39 14.53 -7.91
N MET A 308 -7.47 13.69 -8.35
CA MET A 308 -7.69 12.25 -8.52
C MET A 308 -6.78 11.43 -7.58
N VAL A 309 -5.49 11.76 -7.48
CA VAL A 309 -4.54 11.08 -6.59
C VAL A 309 -3.69 12.13 -5.87
N ALA A 310 -3.41 11.92 -4.59
CA ALA A 310 -2.48 12.76 -3.83
C ALA A 310 -1.41 11.93 -3.14
N GLY A 311 -0.27 12.58 -2.85
CA GLY A 311 0.76 12.02 -1.98
C GLY A 311 0.28 11.87 -0.54
N VAL A 312 0.77 10.84 0.15
CA VAL A 312 0.63 10.67 1.61
C VAL A 312 1.99 10.44 2.24
N GLN A 313 2.20 11.04 3.41
CA GLN A 313 3.44 10.93 4.18
C GLN A 313 3.24 10.26 5.55
N SER A 314 2.00 10.00 5.94
CA SER A 314 1.68 9.27 7.18
C SER A 314 0.45 8.38 7.00
N ARG A 315 0.21 7.52 8.00
CA ARG A 315 -0.82 6.47 7.97
C ARG A 315 -0.62 5.54 6.76
N LEU A 316 0.63 5.24 6.42
CA LEU A 316 0.96 4.43 5.24
C LEU A 316 0.37 3.02 5.37
N GLY A 317 -0.24 2.54 4.30
CA GLY A 317 -0.80 1.20 4.19
C GLY A 317 -0.23 0.46 2.99
N SER A 318 -0.43 -0.86 2.95
CA SER A 318 0.03 -1.67 1.82
C SER A 318 -0.55 -1.14 0.51
N TRP A 319 0.27 -1.07 -0.54
CA TRP A 319 -0.22 -0.70 -1.87
C TRP A 319 -1.32 -1.65 -2.36
N ALA A 320 -1.35 -2.91 -1.89
CA ALA A 320 -2.36 -3.88 -2.29
C ALA A 320 -3.66 -3.80 -1.47
N ALA A 321 -3.64 -3.14 -0.31
CA ALA A 321 -4.78 -3.09 0.59
C ALA A 321 -5.81 -2.07 0.10
N GLY A 322 -7.06 -2.51 -0.06
CA GLY A 322 -8.20 -1.62 -0.26
C GLY A 322 -8.50 -0.75 0.96
N GLY A 323 -9.57 0.03 0.87
CA GLY A 323 -10.00 0.86 2.00
C GLY A 323 -9.14 2.12 2.19
N PRO A 324 -9.06 2.64 3.44
CA PRO A 324 -8.31 3.86 3.77
C PRO A 324 -6.81 3.79 3.49
N ALA A 325 -6.24 2.60 3.30
CA ALA A 325 -4.84 2.44 2.94
C ALA A 325 -4.52 3.10 1.58
N THR A 326 -5.46 3.07 0.63
CA THR A 326 -5.24 3.47 -0.76
C THR A 326 -6.32 4.40 -1.33
N VAL A 327 -7.42 4.65 -0.60
CA VAL A 327 -8.50 5.57 -0.98
C VAL A 327 -8.94 6.37 0.24
N ARG A 328 -8.84 7.71 0.21
CA ARG A 328 -9.12 8.59 1.36
C ARG A 328 -9.91 9.83 0.97
N GLY A 329 -10.79 10.28 1.86
CA GLY A 329 -11.40 11.60 1.78
C GLY A 329 -10.56 12.64 2.52
N PHE A 330 -10.81 13.91 2.21
CA PHE A 330 -10.35 15.05 3.01
C PHE A 330 -11.31 15.25 4.19
N VAL A 331 -10.84 15.04 5.42
CA VAL A 331 -11.66 15.03 6.64
C VAL A 331 -11.30 16.23 7.51
N ASP A 332 -10.07 16.30 7.98
CA ASP A 332 -9.62 17.24 9.00
C ASP A 332 -8.59 18.25 8.45
N GLU A 333 -8.82 19.54 8.72
CA GLU A 333 -7.86 20.60 8.40
C GLU A 333 -6.70 20.65 9.41
N PRO A 334 -5.50 21.13 9.01
CA PRO A 334 -5.12 21.47 7.64
C PRO A 334 -4.98 20.21 6.78
N TYR A 335 -5.39 20.28 5.51
CA TYR A 335 -5.39 19.09 4.66
C TYR A 335 -3.99 18.68 4.21
N ILE A 336 -3.15 19.65 3.82
CA ILE A 336 -1.76 19.40 3.42
C ILE A 336 -0.89 19.33 4.67
N ASN A 337 -0.12 18.25 4.80
CA ASN A 337 0.78 18.00 5.92
C ASN A 337 0.08 17.97 7.29
N GLY A 338 -1.22 17.70 7.33
CA GLY A 338 -2.00 17.63 8.56
C GLY A 338 -2.43 16.21 8.97
N PRO A 339 -3.49 16.09 9.80
CA PRO A 339 -3.84 14.84 10.49
C PRO A 339 -4.31 13.70 9.57
N ASP A 340 -4.82 14.04 8.38
CA ASP A 340 -5.24 13.04 7.39
C ASP A 340 -4.06 12.33 6.70
N GLY A 341 -2.85 12.89 6.84
CA GLY A 341 -1.60 12.32 6.37
C GLY A 341 -1.29 12.59 4.90
N PHE A 342 -2.06 13.43 4.22
CA PHE A 342 -1.72 13.94 2.88
C PHE A 342 -0.44 14.78 2.92
N GLY A 343 0.39 14.64 1.89
CA GLY A 343 1.68 15.29 1.76
C GLY A 343 2.63 14.48 0.88
N SER A 344 3.49 15.16 0.12
CA SER A 344 4.52 14.51 -0.71
C SER A 344 5.94 14.67 -0.17
N GLY A 345 6.07 14.92 1.15
CA GLY A 345 7.35 15.04 1.85
C GLY A 345 7.96 16.44 1.83
N GLN A 346 7.42 17.37 1.05
CA GLN A 346 7.82 18.78 1.09
C GLN A 346 7.09 19.53 2.21
N GLU A 347 7.80 20.40 2.91
CA GLU A 347 7.24 21.19 4.02
C GLU A 347 6.22 22.24 3.54
N ASP A 348 6.41 22.76 2.32
CA ASP A 348 5.70 23.91 1.78
C ASP A 348 4.46 23.55 0.94
N GLY A 349 4.23 22.27 0.64
CA GLY A 349 3.06 21.86 -0.15
C GLY A 349 2.99 20.37 -0.48
N MET A 350 2.14 20.05 -1.45
CA MET A 350 2.05 18.72 -2.03
C MET A 350 1.80 18.74 -3.53
N TRP A 351 2.31 17.72 -4.22
CA TRP A 351 1.93 17.42 -5.60
C TRP A 351 0.67 16.55 -5.62
N VAL A 352 -0.25 16.86 -6.54
CA VAL A 352 -1.47 16.10 -6.78
C VAL A 352 -1.61 15.80 -8.27
N LEU A 353 -2.17 14.64 -8.58
CA LEU A 353 -2.55 14.24 -9.92
C LEU A 353 -4.03 14.60 -10.13
N MET A 354 -4.28 15.39 -11.17
CA MET A 354 -5.62 15.78 -11.60
C MET A 354 -6.25 14.67 -12.46
N ALA A 355 -7.58 14.67 -12.58
CA ALA A 355 -8.32 13.65 -13.32
C ALA A 355 -8.05 13.66 -14.84
N ASP A 356 -7.53 14.77 -15.39
CA ASP A 356 -7.05 14.86 -16.78
C ASP A 356 -5.65 14.25 -16.99
N GLY A 357 -4.96 13.85 -15.91
CA GLY A 357 -3.61 13.30 -15.94
C GLY A 357 -2.50 14.34 -15.74
N SER A 358 -2.83 15.63 -15.63
CA SER A 358 -1.87 16.67 -15.28
C SER A 358 -1.49 16.61 -13.79
N VAL A 359 -0.31 17.12 -13.45
CA VAL A 359 0.18 17.15 -12.06
C VAL A 359 0.32 18.61 -11.61
N LYS A 360 -0.33 18.97 -10.50
CA LYS A 360 -0.34 20.33 -9.93
C LYS A 360 0.30 20.35 -8.56
N PHE A 361 0.88 21.49 -8.19
CA PHE A 361 1.40 21.75 -6.85
C PHE A 361 0.40 22.60 -6.08
N HIS A 362 0.08 22.20 -4.86
CA HIS A 362 -0.68 23.01 -3.90
C HIS A 362 0.21 23.34 -2.73
N SER A 363 0.34 24.64 -2.42
CA SER A 363 1.09 25.08 -1.24
C SER A 363 0.27 24.87 0.03
N THR A 364 0.92 24.80 1.19
CA THR A 364 0.27 24.78 2.51
C THR A 364 -0.56 26.03 2.81
N GLN A 365 -0.41 27.08 2.01
CA GLN A 365 -1.21 28.32 2.07
C GLN A 365 -2.46 28.26 1.19
N THR A 366 -2.66 27.19 0.41
CA THR A 366 -3.87 27.00 -0.40
C THR A 366 -5.08 26.95 0.53
N ASP A 367 -6.10 27.74 0.23
CA ASP A 367 -7.34 27.76 1.00
C ASP A 367 -7.99 26.37 1.03
N ALA A 368 -8.40 25.91 2.21
CA ALA A 368 -9.00 24.60 2.39
C ALA A 368 -10.30 24.43 1.58
N ALA A 369 -11.03 25.51 1.30
CA ALA A 369 -12.21 25.48 0.44
C ALA A 369 -11.85 25.11 -1.01
N ILE A 370 -10.70 25.57 -1.52
CA ILE A 370 -10.22 25.18 -2.86
C ILE A 370 -9.94 23.68 -2.89
N LEU A 371 -9.20 23.16 -1.90
CA LEU A 371 -8.87 21.73 -1.84
C LEU A 371 -10.11 20.85 -1.71
N ARG A 372 -11.11 21.26 -0.92
CA ARG A 372 -12.40 20.55 -0.85
C ARG A 372 -13.11 20.52 -2.19
N SER A 373 -13.13 21.66 -2.86
CA SER A 373 -13.83 21.80 -4.14
C SER A 373 -13.17 20.96 -5.22
N GLU A 374 -11.84 20.94 -5.28
CA GLU A 374 -11.11 20.09 -6.22
C GLU A 374 -11.15 18.60 -5.83
N ALA A 375 -11.36 18.24 -4.57
CA ALA A 375 -11.50 16.85 -4.14
C ALA A 375 -12.83 16.20 -4.57
N ALA A 376 -13.88 17.01 -4.73
CA ALA A 376 -15.18 16.56 -5.20
C ALA A 376 -15.26 16.60 -6.74
N MET A 377 -16.10 15.74 -7.32
CA MET A 377 -16.36 15.74 -8.76
C MET A 377 -17.45 16.74 -9.17
N THR A 378 -18.29 17.12 -8.21
CA THR A 378 -19.49 17.93 -8.42
C THR A 378 -19.72 18.86 -7.24
N ASP A 379 -18.85 19.83 -7.03
CA ASP A 379 -19.09 20.85 -6.02
C ASP A 379 -20.12 21.89 -6.52
N ALA A 380 -21.07 22.23 -5.67
CA ALA A 380 -21.92 23.40 -5.90
C ALA A 380 -21.10 24.71 -5.78
N TYR A 381 -20.03 24.69 -4.99
CA TYR A 381 -19.19 25.86 -4.73
C TYR A 381 -18.65 26.49 -6.00
N TYR A 382 -18.05 25.73 -6.93
CA TYR A 382 -17.57 26.29 -8.22
C TYR A 382 -18.68 26.66 -9.19
N ARG A 383 -19.87 26.06 -9.08
CA ARG A 383 -21.05 26.52 -9.82
C ARG A 383 -21.49 27.91 -9.38
N GLU A 384 -21.33 28.23 -8.10
CA GLU A 384 -21.71 29.52 -7.51
C GLU A 384 -20.55 30.53 -7.47
N HIS A 385 -19.31 30.05 -7.44
CA HIS A 385 -18.05 30.79 -7.34
C HIS A 385 -17.07 30.25 -8.37
N PRO A 386 -17.35 30.40 -9.69
CA PRO A 386 -16.42 29.96 -10.72
C PRO A 386 -15.05 30.57 -10.42
N PRO A 387 -13.96 29.79 -10.54
CA PRO A 387 -12.64 30.32 -10.25
C PRO A 387 -12.49 31.58 -11.08
N GLN A 388 -12.15 32.70 -10.44
CA GLN A 388 -11.72 33.86 -11.21
C GLN A 388 -10.55 33.33 -12.03
N VAL A 389 -10.75 33.23 -13.34
CA VAL A 389 -9.68 32.95 -14.28
C VAL A 389 -8.69 34.06 -13.97
N ILE A 390 -7.68 33.74 -13.17
CA ILE A 390 -6.47 34.52 -13.11
C ILE A 390 -5.95 34.28 -14.51
N ALA A 391 -6.40 35.13 -15.45
CA ALA A 391 -5.83 35.22 -16.77
C ALA A 391 -4.34 35.22 -16.48
N ALA A 392 -3.66 34.18 -16.95
CA ALA A 392 -2.27 33.99 -16.68
C ALA A 392 -1.62 35.35 -16.91
N ASN A 393 -1.26 36.04 -15.83
CA ASN A 393 -0.37 37.17 -15.88
C ASN A 393 1.01 36.56 -16.15
N GLU A 394 1.13 35.80 -17.25
CA GLU A 394 2.23 35.98 -18.17
C GLU A 394 2.08 37.40 -18.70
N GLU A 395 2.35 38.38 -17.83
CA GLU A 395 2.95 39.59 -18.36
C GLU A 395 4.16 39.08 -19.14
N PRO A 396 4.24 39.33 -20.46
CA PRO A 396 5.41 38.97 -21.21
C PRO A 396 6.58 39.56 -20.44
N VAL A 397 7.51 38.71 -20.02
CA VAL A 397 8.79 39.15 -19.49
C VAL A 397 9.30 40.14 -20.54
N LYS A 398 9.18 41.44 -20.22
CA LYS A 398 9.73 42.50 -21.05
C LYS A 398 11.22 42.27 -20.97
N ASP A 399 11.71 41.59 -21.99
CA ASP A 399 13.11 41.40 -22.25
C ASP A 399 13.69 42.80 -22.44
N LYS A 400 14.16 43.38 -21.33
CA LYS A 400 15.03 44.55 -21.37
C LYS A 400 16.33 44.02 -21.91
N THR A 401 16.49 44.03 -23.23
CA THR A 401 17.63 44.60 -23.98
C THR A 401 17.52 44.11 -25.43
N THR A 402 16.76 44.82 -26.25
CA THR A 402 17.08 44.90 -27.67
C THR A 402 16.77 46.31 -28.11
N GLU A 403 17.83 47.13 -28.15
CA GLU A 403 17.80 48.41 -28.85
C GLU A 403 17.41 48.14 -30.30
N GLU A 404 16.33 48.78 -30.73
CA GLU A 404 15.94 48.90 -32.13
C GLU A 404 17.10 49.54 -32.91
N LYS A 405 17.74 48.74 -33.76
CA LYS A 405 18.36 49.25 -34.99
C LYS A 405 17.41 48.98 -36.13
N GLU A 406 16.66 50.01 -36.47
CA GLU A 406 15.96 50.16 -37.74
C GLU A 406 17.03 50.21 -38.85
N GLY A 407 17.12 49.15 -39.64
CA GLY A 407 18.09 48.98 -40.72
C GLY A 407 17.55 48.01 -41.76
N ASP A 408 16.93 48.59 -42.78
CA ASP A 408 16.53 47.95 -44.03
C ASP A 408 17.75 47.37 -44.75
N GLU A 409 18.02 46.08 -44.54
CA GLU A 409 18.90 45.29 -45.39
C GLU A 409 18.26 43.92 -45.67
N THR A 410 17.84 43.74 -46.92
CA THR A 410 17.56 42.44 -47.53
C THR A 410 18.64 41.42 -47.15
N PRO A 411 18.28 40.21 -46.69
CA PRO A 411 19.28 39.23 -46.30
C PRO A 411 20.08 38.80 -47.54
N PRO A 412 21.43 38.79 -47.47
CA PRO A 412 22.23 38.20 -48.52
C PRO A 412 21.89 36.70 -48.59
N ALA A 413 21.52 36.26 -49.79
CA ALA A 413 21.49 34.84 -50.12
C ALA A 413 22.94 34.33 -50.05
N ASN A 414 23.36 33.92 -48.85
CA ASN A 414 24.61 33.19 -48.68
C ASN A 414 24.35 31.77 -49.16
N ASP A 415 24.92 31.43 -50.32
CA ASP A 415 25.07 30.07 -50.81
C ASP A 415 25.96 29.29 -49.84
N VAL A 416 25.35 28.75 -48.78
CA VAL A 416 26.00 27.79 -47.90
C VAL A 416 26.26 26.55 -48.75
N SER A 417 27.53 26.21 -48.93
CA SER A 417 27.91 25.08 -49.77
C SER A 417 27.40 23.77 -49.15
N ILE A 418 27.08 22.77 -49.99
CA ILE A 418 26.62 21.46 -49.53
C ILE A 418 27.63 20.80 -48.57
N ASP A 419 28.92 21.07 -48.75
CA ASP A 419 29.99 20.58 -47.87
C ASP A 419 29.92 21.18 -46.47
N GLU A 420 29.49 22.44 -46.36
CA GLU A 420 29.33 23.17 -45.09
C GLU A 420 28.06 22.70 -44.34
N LEU A 421 26.99 22.40 -45.08
CA LEU A 421 25.80 21.74 -44.52
C LEU A 421 26.11 20.32 -44.02
N THR A 422 26.98 19.59 -44.70
CA THR A 422 27.37 18.23 -44.30
C THR A 422 28.16 18.25 -42.98
N GLN A 423 29.07 19.22 -42.81
CA GLN A 423 29.81 19.39 -41.55
C GLN A 423 28.89 19.75 -40.37
N ILE A 424 27.89 20.60 -40.59
CA ILE A 424 26.91 20.96 -39.56
C ILE A 424 26.08 19.74 -39.14
N VAL A 425 25.68 18.90 -40.10
CA VAL A 425 24.90 17.68 -39.81
C VAL A 425 25.74 16.67 -39.00
N ASP A 426 27.02 16.49 -39.33
CA ASP A 426 27.91 15.60 -38.60
C ASP A 426 28.18 16.09 -37.16
N GLU A 427 28.31 17.41 -36.98
CA GLU A 427 28.51 18.03 -35.65
C GLU A 427 27.25 17.91 -34.77
N ILE A 428 26.06 18.06 -35.36
CA ILE A 428 24.78 17.82 -34.67
C ILE A 428 24.68 16.35 -34.27
N ALA A 429 25.01 15.41 -35.17
CA ALA A 429 24.93 13.98 -34.89
C ALA A 429 25.86 13.54 -33.75
N GLU A 430 27.09 14.05 -33.69
CA GLU A 430 28.02 13.72 -32.60
C GLU A 430 27.59 14.39 -31.27
N THR A 431 27.00 15.59 -31.34
CA THR A 431 26.42 16.27 -30.17
C THR A 431 25.21 15.50 -29.61
N GLU A 432 24.30 15.05 -30.46
CA GLU A 432 23.15 14.22 -30.05
C GLU A 432 23.59 12.89 -29.44
N LYS A 433 24.64 12.27 -30.00
CA LYS A 433 25.23 11.05 -29.46
C LYS A 433 25.88 11.27 -28.09
N GLN A 434 26.58 12.39 -27.89
CA GLN A 434 27.11 12.77 -26.57
C GLN A 434 25.98 13.04 -25.57
N GLN A 435 24.96 13.80 -25.96
CA GLN A 435 23.80 14.07 -25.10
C GLN A 435 23.04 12.78 -24.74
N ARG A 436 22.92 11.84 -25.68
CA ARG A 436 22.29 10.54 -25.42
C ARG A 436 23.12 9.70 -24.45
N ALA A 437 24.45 9.68 -24.61
CA ALA A 437 25.36 8.99 -23.69
C ALA A 437 25.35 9.62 -22.28
N GLU A 438 25.33 10.95 -22.18
CA GLU A 438 25.21 11.66 -20.89
C GLU A 438 23.85 11.42 -20.24
N LYS A 439 22.77 11.44 -21.01
CA LYS A 439 21.41 11.15 -20.50
C LYS A 439 21.28 9.69 -20.05
N GLU A 440 21.90 8.75 -20.75
CA GLU A 440 21.93 7.33 -20.36
C GLU A 440 22.81 7.08 -19.13
N ALA A 441 23.91 7.84 -18.98
CA ALA A 441 24.74 7.83 -17.79
C ALA A 441 24.03 8.47 -16.57
N ALA A 442 23.27 9.56 -16.79
CA ALA A 442 22.50 10.25 -15.76
C ALA A 442 21.22 9.50 -15.34
N ALA A 443 20.71 8.59 -16.19
CA ALA A 443 19.52 7.79 -15.89
C ALA A 443 19.77 6.65 -14.90
N LYS A 444 21.03 6.26 -14.65
CA LYS A 444 21.34 5.23 -13.65
C LYS A 444 21.30 5.87 -12.26
N PRO A 445 20.39 5.45 -11.37
CA PRO A 445 20.33 5.99 -10.02
C PRO A 445 21.69 5.79 -9.33
N PRO A 446 22.11 6.74 -8.47
CA PRO A 446 23.37 6.59 -7.74
C PRO A 446 23.37 5.27 -6.95
N PRO A 447 24.53 4.61 -6.83
CA PRO A 447 24.63 3.38 -6.06
C PRO A 447 24.16 3.63 -4.62
N LEU A 448 23.45 2.65 -4.05
CA LEU A 448 22.98 2.74 -2.67
C LEU A 448 24.19 2.90 -1.72
N THR A 449 24.02 3.71 -0.69
CA THR A 449 25.00 3.77 0.41
C THR A 449 24.86 2.55 1.32
N ASP A 450 25.94 2.16 2.02
CA ASP A 450 25.89 1.05 2.98
C ASP A 450 24.81 1.27 4.05
N LYS A 451 24.61 2.52 4.49
CA LYS A 451 23.54 2.89 5.42
C LYS A 451 22.14 2.58 4.87
N GLN A 452 21.90 2.89 3.58
CA GLN A 452 20.62 2.57 2.93
C GLN A 452 20.43 1.06 2.75
N ILE A 453 21.51 0.30 2.53
CA ILE A 453 21.45 -1.16 2.44
C ILE A 453 21.10 -1.76 3.80
N HIS A 454 21.77 -1.32 4.87
CA HIS A 454 21.42 -1.73 6.24
C HIS A 454 19.98 -1.39 6.58
N ALA A 455 19.53 -0.16 6.31
CA ALA A 455 18.13 0.23 6.56
C ALA A 455 17.10 -0.63 5.78
N ARG A 456 17.48 -1.20 4.63
CA ARG A 456 16.64 -2.13 3.86
C ARG A 456 16.65 -3.55 4.43
N LEU A 457 17.78 -3.99 5.00
CA LEU A 457 17.91 -5.27 5.67
C LEU A 457 17.24 -5.26 7.05
N ASP A 458 17.34 -4.17 7.81
CA ASP A 458 16.79 -3.99 9.15
C ASP A 458 15.25 -3.80 9.16
N GLN A 459 14.59 -3.96 8.02
CA GLN A 459 13.14 -3.81 7.94
C GLN A 459 12.42 -4.90 8.72
N PRO A 460 11.48 -4.55 9.62
CA PRO A 460 10.79 -5.53 10.43
C PRO A 460 9.81 -6.34 9.59
N VAL A 461 9.79 -7.65 9.83
CA VAL A 461 8.88 -8.64 9.28
C VAL A 461 8.19 -9.30 10.46
N LEU A 462 6.94 -8.90 10.71
CA LEU A 462 6.12 -9.43 11.81
C LEU A 462 5.99 -10.96 11.74
N ARG A 463 5.83 -11.48 10.52
CA ARG A 463 5.81 -12.92 10.27
C ARG A 463 6.30 -13.23 8.86
N TYR A 464 7.18 -14.22 8.76
CA TYR A 464 7.63 -14.81 7.51
C TYR A 464 7.41 -16.32 7.54
N ARG A 465 6.83 -16.86 6.47
CA ARG A 465 6.68 -18.30 6.29
C ARG A 465 6.88 -18.67 4.82
N SER A 466 7.84 -19.54 4.54
CA SER A 466 7.99 -20.11 3.20
C SER A 466 6.85 -21.08 2.90
N GLY A 467 6.43 -21.16 1.62
CA GLY A 467 5.41 -22.12 1.19
C GLY A 467 5.81 -23.58 1.45
N ASP A 468 4.83 -24.46 1.60
CA ASP A 468 5.08 -25.89 1.78
C ASP A 468 5.80 -26.46 0.54
N GLY A 469 6.94 -27.11 0.74
CA GLY A 469 7.78 -27.62 -0.35
C GLY A 469 8.58 -26.55 -1.11
N ALA A 470 8.73 -25.35 -0.54
CA ALA A 470 9.57 -24.30 -1.12
C ALA A 470 11.03 -24.76 -1.28
N THR A 471 11.68 -24.25 -2.33
CA THR A 471 13.12 -24.43 -2.57
C THR A 471 13.85 -23.10 -2.43
N PHE A 472 15.16 -23.17 -2.24
CA PHE A 472 16.02 -22.01 -2.00
C PHE A 472 15.87 -20.94 -3.09
N GLY A 473 15.68 -21.32 -4.37
CA GLY A 473 15.54 -20.35 -5.48
C GLY A 473 14.39 -19.38 -5.38
N PRO A 474 13.14 -19.86 -5.42
CA PRO A 474 11.98 -19.00 -5.29
C PRO A 474 11.98 -18.17 -4.01
N VAL A 475 12.46 -18.73 -2.90
CA VAL A 475 12.54 -18.04 -1.60
C VAL A 475 13.63 -16.95 -1.62
N PHE A 476 14.77 -17.23 -2.25
CA PHE A 476 15.84 -16.25 -2.42
C PHE A 476 15.41 -15.08 -3.30
N GLU A 477 14.72 -15.35 -4.41
CA GLU A 477 14.17 -14.31 -5.29
C GLU A 477 13.15 -13.45 -4.55
N GLU A 478 12.24 -14.05 -3.79
CA GLU A 478 11.27 -13.32 -2.96
C GLU A 478 11.98 -12.40 -1.96
N LEU A 479 12.97 -12.90 -1.21
CA LEU A 479 13.69 -12.07 -0.25
C LEU A 479 14.57 -11.02 -0.94
N ALA A 480 15.15 -11.33 -2.12
CA ALA A 480 15.91 -10.37 -2.92
C ALA A 480 15.03 -9.18 -3.36
N GLU A 481 13.81 -9.47 -3.82
CA GLU A 481 12.80 -8.47 -4.14
C GLU A 481 12.39 -7.67 -2.89
N MET A 482 12.21 -8.35 -1.76
CA MET A 482 11.89 -7.69 -0.49
C MET A 482 13.00 -6.75 -0.03
N VAL A 483 14.28 -7.09 -0.17
CA VAL A 483 15.39 -6.20 0.20
C VAL A 483 15.54 -5.06 -0.82
N ALA A 484 15.26 -5.34 -2.10
CA ALA A 484 15.44 -4.46 -3.26
C ALA A 484 16.84 -3.82 -3.36
N VAL A 485 17.88 -4.49 -2.86
CA VAL A 485 19.28 -4.07 -3.00
C VAL A 485 19.89 -4.87 -4.14
N PRO A 486 20.72 -4.27 -5.02
CA PRO A 486 21.42 -5.04 -6.03
C PRO A 486 22.21 -6.19 -5.38
N LEU A 487 22.01 -7.42 -5.88
CA LEU A 487 22.72 -8.61 -5.41
C LEU A 487 23.82 -8.95 -6.42
N ASP A 488 25.02 -9.24 -5.92
CA ASP A 488 26.14 -9.73 -6.70
C ASP A 488 26.48 -11.14 -6.24
N TYR A 489 26.07 -12.10 -7.05
CA TYR A 489 26.40 -13.50 -6.88
C TYR A 489 26.90 -14.05 -8.21
N ASP A 490 28.14 -14.55 -8.23
CA ASP A 490 28.71 -15.18 -9.41
C ASP A 490 28.24 -16.64 -9.44
N VAL A 491 27.12 -16.86 -10.12
CA VAL A 491 26.50 -18.18 -10.33
C VAL A 491 27.51 -19.23 -10.79
N ARG A 492 28.52 -18.83 -11.58
CA ARG A 492 29.55 -19.74 -12.11
C ARG A 492 30.53 -20.22 -11.05
N ARG A 493 30.59 -19.55 -9.89
CA ARG A 493 31.46 -19.94 -8.77
C ARG A 493 30.81 -20.94 -7.84
N TRP A 494 29.49 -21.10 -7.90
CA TRP A 494 28.78 -22.10 -7.12
C TRP A 494 28.99 -23.47 -7.75
N LYS A 495 29.75 -24.34 -7.07
CA LYS A 495 30.16 -25.64 -7.64
C LYS A 495 28.98 -26.52 -8.05
N ASP A 496 27.84 -26.38 -7.38
CA ASP A 496 26.62 -27.14 -7.64
C ASP A 496 25.38 -26.22 -7.65
N GLU A 497 25.34 -25.20 -8.52
CA GLU A 497 24.22 -24.23 -8.62
C GLU A 497 22.84 -24.89 -8.55
N LYS A 498 22.58 -25.88 -9.40
CA LYS A 498 21.28 -26.57 -9.44
C LYS A 498 20.91 -27.19 -8.10
N LYS A 499 21.89 -27.76 -7.39
CA LYS A 499 21.68 -28.37 -6.08
C LYS A 499 21.35 -27.33 -5.01
N ILE A 500 21.95 -26.15 -5.11
CA ILE A 500 21.65 -25.01 -4.25
C ILE A 500 20.23 -24.52 -4.54
N TRP A 501 19.87 -24.28 -5.81
CA TRP A 501 18.55 -23.78 -6.17
C TRP A 501 17.40 -24.73 -5.84
N ASP A 502 17.61 -26.03 -6.01
CA ASP A 502 16.63 -27.07 -5.70
C ASP A 502 16.68 -27.47 -4.21
N HIS A 503 17.50 -26.83 -3.37
CA HIS A 503 17.59 -27.16 -1.95
C HIS A 503 16.26 -26.87 -1.25
N PRO A 504 15.61 -27.86 -0.60
CA PRO A 504 14.35 -27.62 0.09
C PRO A 504 14.59 -26.74 1.32
N VAL A 505 13.76 -25.72 1.48
CA VAL A 505 13.83 -24.78 2.60
C VAL A 505 12.47 -24.68 3.28
N GLN A 506 12.50 -24.61 4.60
CA GLN A 506 11.32 -24.37 5.41
C GLN A 506 11.68 -23.33 6.48
N LEU A 507 11.26 -22.10 6.23
CA LEU A 507 11.52 -20.94 7.08
C LEU A 507 10.19 -20.52 7.71
N GLU A 508 10.16 -20.39 9.03
CA GLU A 508 9.05 -19.80 9.77
C GLU A 508 9.63 -18.94 10.90
N TYR A 509 9.40 -17.64 10.82
CA TYR A 509 9.93 -16.65 11.76
C TYR A 509 8.85 -15.63 12.12
N GLU A 510 8.92 -15.10 13.33
CA GLU A 510 8.07 -14.03 13.85
C GLU A 510 8.97 -12.94 14.44
N ASP A 511 8.60 -11.67 14.28
CA ASP A 511 9.31 -10.51 14.80
C ASP A 511 10.81 -10.46 14.45
N VAL A 512 11.14 -10.74 13.19
CA VAL A 512 12.51 -10.71 12.65
C VAL A 512 12.69 -9.59 11.64
N THR A 513 13.91 -9.33 11.21
CA THR A 513 14.22 -8.42 10.09
C THR A 513 14.33 -9.19 8.77
N VAL A 514 14.17 -8.49 7.64
CA VAL A 514 14.41 -9.09 6.31
C VAL A 514 15.84 -9.63 6.21
N GLY A 515 16.81 -8.93 6.79
CA GLY A 515 18.22 -9.31 6.83
C GLY A 515 18.47 -10.62 7.56
N GLU A 516 17.84 -10.82 8.71
CA GLU A 516 17.95 -12.08 9.48
C GLU A 516 17.37 -13.26 8.70
N VAL A 517 16.18 -13.11 8.09
CA VAL A 517 15.56 -14.17 7.26
C VAL A 517 16.46 -14.48 6.06
N PHE A 518 17.03 -13.44 5.42
CA PHE A 518 17.92 -13.57 4.27
C PHE A 518 19.23 -14.28 4.65
N GLU A 519 19.84 -13.93 5.78
CA GLU A 519 21.04 -14.58 6.29
C GLU A 519 20.79 -16.06 6.60
N GLN A 520 19.69 -16.39 7.30
CA GLN A 520 19.32 -17.77 7.60
C GLN A 520 19.08 -18.60 6.33
N LEU A 521 18.45 -18.00 5.31
CA LEU A 521 18.29 -18.66 4.01
C LEU A 521 19.66 -18.97 3.39
N LEU A 522 20.59 -18.02 3.33
CA LEU A 522 21.93 -18.22 2.78
C LEU A 522 22.72 -19.29 3.54
N GLU A 523 22.65 -19.27 4.88
CA GLU A 523 23.36 -20.23 5.73
C GLU A 523 22.89 -21.68 5.50
N SER A 524 21.61 -21.89 5.15
CA SER A 524 21.04 -23.22 4.87
C SER A 524 21.77 -23.96 3.74
N VAL A 525 22.36 -23.23 2.80
CA VAL A 525 23.11 -23.75 1.65
C VAL A 525 24.62 -23.46 1.74
N GLY A 526 25.11 -22.98 2.89
CA GLY A 526 26.53 -22.68 3.11
C GLY A 526 27.02 -21.41 2.40
N LEU A 527 26.10 -20.48 2.11
CA LEU A 527 26.41 -19.15 1.58
C LEU A 527 26.39 -18.11 2.71
N GLY A 528 26.98 -16.95 2.43
CA GLY A 528 26.97 -15.79 3.32
C GLY A 528 27.03 -14.51 2.51
N ALA A 529 26.61 -13.39 3.13
CA ALA A 529 26.51 -12.10 2.48
C ALA A 529 27.48 -11.08 3.11
N THR A 530 28.00 -10.18 2.27
CA THR A 530 28.78 -9.00 2.69
C THR A 530 28.30 -7.77 1.95
N ILE A 531 28.23 -6.61 2.60
CA ILE A 531 27.82 -5.36 1.96
C ILE A 531 29.06 -4.64 1.43
N GLY A 532 29.00 -4.13 0.19
CA GLY A 532 30.06 -3.27 -0.33
C GLY A 532 29.82 -2.83 -1.77
N GLY A 533 30.19 -1.58 -2.07
CA GLY A 533 30.05 -1.00 -3.42
C GLY A 533 28.59 -0.80 -3.83
N GLY A 534 27.70 -0.52 -2.87
CA GLY A 534 26.28 -0.27 -3.11
C GLY A 534 25.44 -1.50 -3.47
N LYS A 535 25.92 -2.68 -3.09
CA LYS A 535 25.29 -3.98 -3.36
C LYS A 535 25.61 -4.99 -2.25
N ILE A 536 24.86 -6.10 -2.23
CA ILE A 536 25.13 -7.25 -1.37
C ILE A 536 25.88 -8.30 -2.18
N VAL A 537 27.08 -8.67 -1.72
CA VAL A 537 27.94 -9.68 -2.36
C VAL A 537 27.80 -11.01 -1.64
N ILE A 538 27.33 -12.04 -2.35
CA ILE A 538 27.09 -13.38 -1.79
C ILE A 538 28.26 -14.31 -2.13
N ARG A 539 28.76 -15.06 -1.14
CA ARG A 539 29.94 -15.93 -1.27
C ARG A 539 29.74 -17.24 -0.50
N GLU A 540 30.44 -18.30 -0.93
CA GLU A 540 30.53 -19.54 -0.15
C GLU A 540 31.25 -19.27 1.18
N VAL A 541 30.63 -19.67 2.29
CA VAL A 541 31.26 -19.64 3.60
C VAL A 541 32.06 -20.92 3.73
N ASN A 542 33.39 -20.81 3.66
CA ASN A 542 34.26 -21.93 4.00
C ASN A 542 34.05 -22.28 5.48
N LYS A 543 33.17 -23.25 5.77
CA LYS A 543 33.07 -23.86 7.10
C LYS A 543 34.42 -24.49 7.40
N LYS A 544 35.18 -23.84 8.29
CA LYS A 544 36.45 -24.35 8.81
C LYS A 544 36.26 -25.59 9.66
#